data_AF-A0A948YUG6-F1
#
_entry.id   AF-A0A948YUG6-F1
#
_cell.length_a   1.000
_cell.length_b   1.000
_cell.length_c   1.000
_cell.angle_alpha   90.00
_cell.angle_beta   90.00
_cell.angle_gamma   90.00
#
_symmetry.space_group_name_H-M   'P 1'
#
loop_
_entity.id
_entity.type
_entity.pdbx_description
1 polymer ?
#
loop_
_entity_poly.entity_id
_entity_poly.type
_entity_poly.pdbx_seq_one_letter_code
_entity_poly.pdbx_strand_id
1 'polypeptide(L)' 'MSSQKTQPQKIREAAVAGQFYSGNPKELQETVLKYLAEVTKKGLAGKIKAILVPHAGYEFSGP' A
#
# COMPACT_ATOMS: atom_id res chain seq x y z
N MET A 1 -14.78 24.67 -29.08
CA MET A 1 -13.91 24.10 -28.04
C MET A 1 -14.15 22.60 -28.03
N SER A 2 -13.19 21.81 -28.51
CA SER A 2 -13.37 20.37 -28.70
C SER A 2 -13.03 19.64 -27.39
N SER A 3 -14.04 19.02 -26.76
CA SER A 3 -13.85 18.18 -25.57
C SER A 3 -13.16 16.88 -25.97
N GLN A 4 -11.89 16.72 -25.55
CA GLN A 4 -11.20 15.43 -25.67
C GLN A 4 -11.77 14.46 -24.63
N LYS A 5 -12.36 13.35 -25.10
CA LYS A 5 -12.73 12.21 -24.25
C LYS A 5 -11.45 11.45 -23.88
N THR A 6 -11.16 11.33 -22.58
CA THR A 6 -10.10 10.46 -22.07
C THR A 6 -10.39 9.02 -22.46
N GLN A 7 -9.51 8.40 -23.25
CA GLN A 7 -9.58 6.97 -23.56
C GLN A 7 -9.54 6.15 -22.27
N PRO A 8 -10.33 5.07 -22.13
CA PRO A 8 -10.35 4.28 -20.91
C PRO A 8 -8.96 3.66 -20.68
N GLN A 9 -8.27 4.17 -19.67
CA GLN A 9 -7.01 3.62 -19.22
C GLN A 9 -7.27 2.19 -18.72
N LYS A 10 -6.47 1.22 -19.16
CA LYS A 10 -6.63 -0.19 -18.78
C LYS A 10 -6.21 -0.34 -17.32
N ILE A 11 -7.16 -0.20 -16.39
CA ILE A 11 -6.92 -0.31 -14.94
C ILE A 11 -6.83 -1.79 -14.57
N ARG A 12 -5.80 -2.15 -13.79
CA ARG A 12 -5.66 -3.49 -13.21
C ARG A 12 -6.25 -3.47 -11.80
N GLU A 13 -7.32 -4.23 -11.61
CA GLU A 13 -7.97 -4.37 -10.31
C GLU A 13 -7.08 -5.04 -9.26
N ALA A 14 -7.36 -4.73 -8.00
CA ALA A 14 -6.68 -5.29 -6.84
C ALA A 14 -7.12 -6.74 -6.58
N ALA A 15 -6.50 -7.68 -7.28
CA ALA A 15 -6.93 -9.09 -7.31
C ALA A 15 -6.98 -9.85 -5.97
N VAL A 16 -6.27 -9.38 -4.92
CA VAL A 16 -6.19 -10.04 -3.60
C VAL A 16 -6.76 -9.19 -2.46
N ALA A 17 -7.45 -8.10 -2.79
CA ALA A 17 -8.16 -7.28 -1.81
C ALA A 17 -9.28 -8.11 -1.15
N GLY A 18 -9.39 -8.05 0.17
CA GLY A 18 -10.28 -8.92 0.96
C GLY A 18 -9.72 -10.31 1.26
N GLN A 19 -8.52 -10.64 0.76
CA GLN A 19 -7.83 -11.90 1.07
C GLN A 19 -6.54 -11.66 1.84
N PHE A 20 -5.60 -10.89 1.29
CA PHE A 20 -4.29 -10.65 1.92
C PHE A 20 -4.28 -9.39 2.77
N TYR A 21 -5.24 -8.49 2.53
CA TYR A 21 -5.45 -7.25 3.25
C TYR A 21 -6.92 -6.84 3.10
N SER A 22 -7.43 -5.93 3.94
CA SER A 22 -8.85 -5.54 3.89
C SER A 22 -9.23 -4.96 2.53
N GLY A 23 -10.38 -5.42 1.99
CA GLY A 23 -11.00 -4.82 0.80
C GLY A 23 -11.68 -3.47 1.09
N ASN A 24 -11.86 -3.12 2.37
CA ASN A 24 -12.37 -1.82 2.77
C ASN A 24 -11.22 -0.80 2.81
N PRO A 25 -11.29 0.28 2.02
CA PRO A 25 -10.20 1.26 1.94
C PRO A 25 -9.93 1.97 3.26
N LYS A 26 -10.96 2.20 4.08
CA LYS A 26 -10.83 2.87 5.38
C LYS A 26 -10.07 2.00 6.37
N GLU A 27 -10.45 0.73 6.48
CA GLU A 27 -9.78 -0.24 7.37
C GLU A 27 -8.33 -0.49 6.94
N LEU A 28 -8.07 -0.59 5.62
CA LEU A 28 -6.73 -0.75 5.09
C LEU A 28 -5.83 0.44 5.45
N GLN A 29 -6.35 1.66 5.30
CA GLN A 29 -5.62 2.87 5.66
C GLN A 29 -5.30 2.92 7.16
N GLU A 30 -6.28 2.65 8.01
CA GLU A 30 -6.10 2.62 9.47
C GLU A 30 -5.04 1.58 9.88
N THR A 31 -5.08 0.39 9.26
CA THR A 31 -4.11 -0.68 9.51
C THR A 31 -2.69 -0.23 9.16
N VAL A 32 -2.46 0.32 7.96
CA VAL A 32 -1.13 0.77 7.52
C VAL A 32 -0.61 1.90 8.41
N LEU A 33 -1.46 2.87 8.77
CA LEU A 33 -1.07 3.97 9.64
C LEU A 33 -0.67 3.48 11.04
N LYS A 34 -1.40 2.51 11.59
CA LYS A 34 -1.06 1.87 12.85
C LYS A 34 0.32 1.20 12.79
N TYR A 35 0.58 0.38 11.78
CA TYR A 35 1.88 -0.30 11.62
C TYR A 35 3.04 0.68 11.52
N LEU A 36 2.86 1.80 10.80
CA LEU A 36 3.86 2.85 10.70
C LEU A 36 4.03 3.67 11.99
N ALA A 37 3.02 3.72 12.86
CA ALA A 37 3.09 4.41 14.14
C ALA A 37 3.84 3.59 15.21
N GLU A 38 3.83 2.26 15.10
CA GLU A 38 4.48 1.35 16.05
C GLU A 38 6.00 1.29 15.88
N VAL A 39 6.54 1.73 14.74
CA VAL A 39 7.99 1.71 14.50
C VAL A 39 8.72 2.87 15.15
N THR A 40 9.82 2.57 15.85
CA THR A 40 10.75 3.61 16.30
C THR A 40 11.56 4.13 15.10
N LYS A 41 11.41 5.43 14.80
CA LYS A 41 12.15 6.06 13.70
C LYS A 41 13.66 6.01 13.97
N LYS A 42 14.39 5.30 13.12
CA LYS A 42 15.85 5.30 13.13
C LYS A 42 16.35 6.23 12.03
N GLY A 43 17.18 7.20 12.38
CA GLY A 43 17.85 8.05 11.40
C GLY A 43 18.78 7.20 10.55
N LEU A 44 18.51 7.11 9.25
CA LEU A 44 19.42 6.49 8.28
C LEU A 44 20.24 7.60 7.64
N ALA A 45 21.57 7.48 7.66
CA ALA A 45 22.45 8.41 6.98
C ALA A 45 22.42 8.14 5.46
N GLY A 46 22.38 9.21 4.67
CA GLY A 46 22.37 9.13 3.21
C GLY A 46 20.99 8.82 2.59
N LYS A 47 20.97 8.43 1.31
CA LYS A 47 19.75 8.22 0.53
C LYS A 47 19.41 6.72 0.45
N ILE A 48 18.21 6.33 0.91
CA ILE A 48 17.70 4.97 0.75
C ILE A 48 17.55 4.64 -0.75
N LYS A 49 18.12 3.50 -1.17
CA LYS A 49 18.10 3.03 -2.57
C LYS A 49 17.15 1.86 -2.79
N ALA A 50 16.94 1.02 -1.77
CA ALA A 50 16.12 -0.17 -1.84
C ALA A 50 15.60 -0.57 -0.45
N ILE A 51 14.54 -1.38 -0.43
CA ILE A 51 13.99 -2.05 0.75
C ILE A 51 13.70 -3.52 0.40
N LEU A 52 13.77 -4.40 1.38
CA LEU A 52 13.36 -5.80 1.27
C LEU A 52 12.17 -6.00 2.22
N VAL A 53 11.08 -6.56 1.71
CA VAL A 53 9.84 -6.74 2.48
C VAL A 53 9.23 -8.13 2.24
N PRO A 54 8.55 -8.71 3.23
CA PRO A 54 7.72 -9.89 3.03
C PRO A 54 6.50 -9.57 2.15
N HIS A 55 5.86 -10.60 1.58
CA HIS A 55 4.72 -10.49 0.67
C HIS A 55 3.51 -11.33 1.09
N ALA A 56 3.49 -11.81 2.34
CA ALA A 56 2.34 -12.56 2.86
C ALA A 56 1.17 -11.60 3.17
N GLY A 57 0.05 -12.17 3.62
CA GLY A 57 -1.06 -11.36 4.13
C GLY A 57 -0.63 -10.49 5.31
N TYR A 58 -1.25 -9.33 5.48
CA TYR A 58 -0.88 -8.35 6.50
C TYR A 58 -0.93 -8.93 7.92
N GLU A 59 -1.82 -9.90 8.18
CA GLU A 59 -1.90 -10.61 9.46
C GLU A 59 -0.63 -11.43 9.80
N PHE A 60 0.14 -11.84 8.79
CA PHE A 60 1.34 -12.65 8.96
C PHE A 60 2.63 -11.85 8.79
N SER A 61 2.58 -10.73 8.07
CA SER A 61 3.77 -9.99 7.65
C SER A 61 3.78 -8.50 7.98
N GLY A 62 2.79 -8.01 8.72
CA GLY A 62 2.86 -6.68 9.34
C GLY A 62 2.40 -6.71 10.79
N PRO A 63 2.67 -5.62 11.54
CA PRO A 63 4.03 -5.12 11.73
C PRO A 63 4.94 -6.15 12.44
#